data_AF-A0A1I5Y947-F1
#
_entry.id   AF-A0A1I5Y947-F1
#
_cell.length_a   1.000
_cell.length_b   1.000
_cell.length_c   1.000
_cell.angle_alpha   90.00
_cell.angle_beta   90.00
_cell.angle_gamma   90.00
#
_symmetry.space_group_name_H-M   'P 1'
#
loop_
_entity.id
_entity.type
_entity.pdbx_description
1 polymer ?
#
loop_
_entity_poly.entity_id
_entity_poly.type
_entity_poly.pdbx_seq_one_letter_code
_entity_poly.pdbx_strand_id
1 'polypeptide(L)'
;MEIDEQQLDEIVKELFPIGYTRFYRNRGTLSDPRLVKGVELLNTRKEWAISLFRNVHNEANDVEIAIAPARIVPDGLAGAALNWLETVRGELDHREHTPHYGSYEGDVFRIGLKLPQAQVFLRRFMAEVLKRPSQAPWASAGAAVADEPTAPLPTLPSPANERARSIAHMVRMAFAARDQSGLEQTTIAKEKKVRFASAEQLQAHLEVLWTSEHCVLSGVKLNVGGDDPDFAPSLDRIDSSKHYEPGNLQVVARFINRWKSDDDQENFARLLRLVKAAPTEAARPKP
;
A
#
# COMPACT_ATOMS: atom_id res chain seq x y z
N MET A 1 30.19 3.24 -5.25
CA MET A 1 30.62 2.21 -4.28
C MET A 1 29.37 1.46 -3.92
N GLU A 2 29.27 0.18 -4.28
CA GLU A 2 28.07 -0.60 -3.97
C GLU A 2 28.02 -0.89 -2.47
N ILE A 3 26.91 -0.53 -1.81
CA ILE A 3 26.68 -0.96 -0.42
C ILE A 3 26.38 -2.46 -0.44
N ASP A 4 27.01 -3.22 0.47
CA ASP A 4 26.73 -4.63 0.68
C ASP A 4 25.72 -4.90 1.83
N GLU A 5 25.29 -6.16 1.95
CA GLU A 5 24.31 -6.59 2.96
C GLU A 5 24.84 -6.42 4.39
N GLN A 6 26.15 -6.55 4.59
CA GLN A 6 26.79 -6.44 5.89
C GLN A 6 26.76 -4.99 6.38
N GLN A 7 27.01 -4.04 5.49
CA GLN A 7 26.95 -2.61 5.80
C GLN A 7 25.52 -2.17 6.20
N LEU A 8 24.49 -2.70 5.54
CA LEU A 8 23.10 -2.41 5.92
C LEU A 8 22.75 -3.01 7.29
N ASP A 9 23.21 -4.24 7.55
CA ASP A 9 23.05 -4.91 8.84
C ASP A 9 23.76 -4.17 9.98
N GLU A 10 24.94 -3.63 9.73
CA GLU A 10 25.69 -2.83 10.70
C GLU A 10 24.95 -1.54 11.06
N ILE A 11 24.39 -0.83 10.07
CA ILE A 11 23.55 0.36 10.30
C ILE A 11 22.34 0.01 11.16
N VAL A 12 21.65 -1.10 10.86
CA VAL A 12 20.47 -1.52 11.64
C VAL A 12 20.86 -1.93 13.06
N LYS A 13 21.97 -2.65 13.24
CA LYS A 13 22.49 -3.03 14.56
C LYS A 13 22.90 -1.83 15.39
N GLU A 14 23.53 -0.83 14.78
CA GLU A 14 23.94 0.40 15.42
C GLU A 14 22.73 1.22 15.89
N LEU A 15 21.71 1.36 15.02
CA LEU A 15 20.68 2.38 15.21
C LEU A 15 19.38 1.87 15.84
N PHE A 16 19.12 0.56 15.86
CA PHE A 16 17.85 -0.02 16.33
C PHE A 16 18.03 -1.15 17.37
N PRO A 17 18.49 -0.85 18.61
CA PRO A 17 18.92 -1.90 19.53
C PRO A 17 17.78 -2.55 20.33
N ILE A 18 16.57 -1.96 20.42
CA ILE A 18 15.49 -2.42 21.30
C ILE A 18 14.11 -2.18 20.64
N GLY A 19 13.21 -3.18 20.69
CA GLY A 19 11.78 -3.02 20.38
C GLY A 19 11.36 -3.21 18.91
N TYR A 20 12.31 -3.40 17.99
CA TYR A 20 12.03 -3.69 16.59
C TYR A 20 12.40 -5.12 16.21
N THR A 21 11.54 -5.79 15.45
CA THR A 21 11.86 -7.10 14.85
C THR A 21 12.33 -6.91 13.42
N ARG A 22 13.42 -7.58 13.04
CA ARG A 22 14.00 -7.51 11.70
C ARG A 22 13.37 -8.55 10.79
N PHE A 23 13.03 -8.14 9.58
CA PHE A 23 12.57 -9.03 8.53
C PHE A 23 13.30 -8.68 7.22
N TYR A 24 13.86 -9.68 6.53
CA TYR A 24 14.56 -9.45 5.27
C TYR A 24 13.61 -9.68 4.11
N ARG A 25 13.48 -8.67 3.23
CA ARG A 25 12.68 -8.79 2.02
C ARG A 25 13.60 -9.13 0.84
N ASN A 26 13.36 -10.31 0.27
CA ASN A 26 13.94 -10.93 -0.94
C ASN A 26 15.46 -10.74 -1.15
N ARG A 27 16.24 -11.84 -1.17
CA ARG A 27 17.69 -11.81 -1.40
C ARG A 27 18.11 -11.46 -2.84
N GLY A 28 17.17 -11.12 -3.71
CA GLY A 28 17.37 -11.09 -5.15
C GLY A 28 17.63 -12.52 -5.69
N THR A 29 17.37 -12.73 -6.98
CA THR A 29 17.82 -13.94 -7.68
C THR A 29 18.70 -13.52 -8.85
N LEU A 30 19.61 -14.40 -9.31
CA LEU A 30 20.48 -14.13 -10.46
C LEU A 30 19.71 -13.69 -11.73
N SER A 31 18.43 -14.08 -11.83
CA SER A 31 17.53 -13.80 -12.96
C SER A 31 16.69 -12.53 -12.80
N ASP A 32 16.62 -11.93 -11.61
CA ASP A 32 15.92 -10.67 -11.39
C ASP A 32 16.65 -9.81 -10.34
N PRO A 33 17.64 -9.01 -10.78
CA PRO A 33 18.44 -8.17 -9.89
C PRO A 33 17.67 -6.94 -9.37
N ARG A 34 16.37 -6.80 -9.67
CA ARG A 34 15.61 -5.54 -9.52
C ARG A 34 15.00 -5.31 -8.12
N LEU A 35 15.25 -6.19 -7.15
CA LEU A 35 14.90 -6.02 -5.73
C LEU A 35 16.07 -6.51 -4.87
N VAL A 36 16.88 -5.56 -4.41
CA VAL A 36 18.17 -5.84 -3.79
C VAL A 36 18.06 -5.61 -2.30
N LYS A 37 17.84 -6.71 -1.57
CA LYS A 37 18.16 -6.88 -0.15
C LYS A 37 17.72 -5.70 0.73
N GLY A 38 16.48 -5.76 1.20
CA GLY A 38 15.94 -4.79 2.14
C GLY A 38 15.81 -5.33 3.56
N VAL A 39 16.01 -4.47 4.54
CA VAL A 39 15.63 -4.74 5.93
C VAL A 39 14.34 -4.01 6.23
N GLU A 40 13.32 -4.76 6.63
CA GLU A 40 12.10 -4.23 7.23
C GLU A 40 12.22 -4.28 8.75
N LEU A 41 11.80 -3.20 9.39
CA LEU A 41 11.73 -3.07 10.83
C LEU A 41 10.26 -3.02 11.22
N LEU A 42 9.85 -4.02 11.99
CA LEU A 42 8.52 -4.10 12.56
C LEU A 42 8.51 -3.43 13.93
N ASN A 43 7.50 -2.63 14.24
CA ASN A 43 7.31 -2.05 15.57
C ASN A 43 6.99 -3.14 16.62
N THR A 44 6.78 -2.74 17.87
CA THR A 44 6.44 -3.64 18.97
C THR A 44 5.12 -4.41 18.76
N ARG A 45 4.24 -3.90 17.89
CA ARG A 45 2.99 -4.56 17.47
C ARG A 45 3.18 -5.52 16.29
N LYS A 46 4.43 -5.76 15.86
CA LYS A 46 4.81 -6.55 14.67
C LYS A 46 4.26 -5.99 13.36
N GLU A 47 3.95 -4.70 13.32
CA GLU A 47 3.53 -4.02 12.10
C GLU A 47 4.74 -3.41 11.40
N TRP A 48 4.74 -3.42 10.07
CA TRP A 48 5.75 -2.74 9.27
C TRP A 48 5.84 -1.25 9.63
N ALA A 49 7.01 -0.77 10.02
CA ALA A 49 7.23 0.63 10.40
C ALA A 49 8.27 1.32 9.51
N ILE A 50 9.37 0.64 9.21
CA ILE A 50 10.48 1.20 8.41
C ILE A 50 10.97 0.14 7.44
N SER A 51 11.38 0.57 6.25
CA SER A 51 12.19 -0.24 5.35
C SER A 51 13.44 0.52 4.92
N LEU A 52 14.54 -0.21 4.82
CA LEU A 52 15.79 0.24 4.22
C LEU A 52 16.09 -0.67 3.04
N PHE A 53 16.29 -0.09 1.86
CA PHE A 53 16.58 -0.83 0.63
C PHE A 53 17.87 -0.33 0.02
N ARG A 54 18.62 -1.22 -0.60
CA ARG A 54 19.62 -0.80 -1.59
C ARG A 54 18.90 -0.33 -2.84
N ASN A 55 19.22 0.88 -3.30
CA ASN A 55 18.71 1.36 -4.57
C ASN A 55 19.48 0.72 -5.73
N VAL A 56 18.78 0.13 -6.69
CA VAL A 56 19.36 -0.34 -7.96
C VAL A 56 18.75 0.32 -9.18
N HIS A 57 17.73 1.15 -8.99
CA HIS A 57 17.04 1.85 -10.09
C HIS A 57 17.55 3.27 -10.26
N ASN A 58 18.09 3.87 -9.20
CA ASN A 58 18.68 5.20 -9.25
C ASN A 58 20.14 5.14 -8.77
N GLU A 59 21.09 5.16 -9.72
CA GLU A 59 22.53 5.17 -9.44
C GLU A 59 22.98 6.38 -8.59
N ALA A 60 22.17 7.43 -8.53
CA ALA A 60 22.41 8.58 -7.66
C ALA A 60 22.11 8.32 -6.18
N ASN A 61 21.45 7.20 -5.84
CA ASN A 61 21.16 6.78 -4.47
C ASN A 61 21.91 5.51 -4.13
N ASP A 62 22.37 5.39 -2.89
CA ASP A 62 22.89 4.11 -2.40
C ASP A 62 21.83 3.39 -1.54
N VAL A 63 20.99 4.15 -0.82
CA VAL A 63 19.94 3.67 0.09
C VAL A 63 18.62 4.36 -0.21
N GLU A 64 17.52 3.61 -0.22
CA GLU A 64 16.16 4.14 -0.11
C GLU A 64 15.57 3.80 1.25
N ILE A 65 14.91 4.78 1.85
CA ILE A 65 14.31 4.67 3.18
C ILE A 65 12.82 4.94 3.04
N ALA A 66 12.00 4.04 3.57
CA ALA A 66 10.55 4.21 3.68
C ALA A 66 10.13 4.14 5.14
N ILE A 67 9.25 5.06 5.58
CA ILE A 67 8.83 5.20 6.97
C ILE A 67 7.32 5.39 7.01
N ALA A 68 6.62 4.62 7.86
CA ALA A 68 5.22 4.85 8.21
C ALA A 68 5.11 5.63 9.53
N PRO A 69 4.91 6.96 9.51
CA PRO A 69 4.96 7.77 10.74
C PRO A 69 3.92 7.32 11.77
N ALA A 70 2.70 6.99 11.33
CA ALA A 70 1.61 6.54 12.19
C ALA A 70 1.88 5.23 12.96
N ARG A 71 2.94 4.49 12.60
CA ARG A 71 3.34 3.25 13.28
C ARG A 71 4.55 3.42 14.19
N ILE A 72 5.07 4.65 14.28
CA ILE A 72 6.29 4.99 15.01
C ILE A 72 6.00 6.01 16.09
N VAL A 73 5.20 7.03 15.79
CA VAL A 73 4.82 8.07 16.76
C VAL A 73 3.46 7.78 17.38
N PRO A 74 3.16 8.33 18.57
CA PRO A 74 1.83 8.20 19.19
C PRO A 74 0.69 8.65 18.28
N ASP A 75 -0.50 8.12 18.54
CA ASP A 75 -1.70 8.44 17.77
C ASP A 75 -1.96 9.95 17.72
N GLY A 76 -2.37 10.44 16.55
CA GLY A 76 -2.59 11.87 16.31
C GLY A 76 -1.33 12.69 15.97
N LEU A 77 -0.13 12.14 16.14
CA LEU A 77 1.13 12.85 15.82
C LEU A 77 1.72 12.50 14.45
N ALA A 78 1.10 11.58 13.72
CA ALA A 78 1.60 11.10 12.42
C ALA A 78 1.84 12.23 11.41
N GLY A 79 0.93 13.21 11.33
CA GLY A 79 1.06 14.35 10.41
C GLY A 79 2.22 15.29 10.80
N ALA A 80 2.42 15.54 12.09
CA ALA A 80 3.53 16.35 12.58
C ALA A 80 4.88 15.66 12.34
N ALA A 81 4.94 14.36 12.56
CA ALA A 81 6.11 13.55 12.25
C ALA A 81 6.42 13.53 10.74
N LEU A 82 5.40 13.43 9.89
CA LEU A 82 5.55 13.52 8.44
C LEU A 82 6.12 14.88 8.01
N ASN A 83 5.56 15.99 8.52
CA ASN A 83 6.05 17.34 8.19
C ASN A 83 7.51 17.55 8.62
N TRP A 84 7.90 17.01 9.78
CA TRP A 84 9.28 17.06 10.23
C TRP A 84 10.21 16.24 9.32
N LEU A 85 9.81 15.02 8.94
CA LEU A 85 10.56 14.19 7.99
C LEU A 85 10.76 14.90 6.64
N GLU A 86 9.73 15.59 6.17
CA GLU A 86 9.75 16.41 4.96
C GLU A 86 10.70 17.61 5.08
N THR A 87 10.77 18.24 6.25
CA THR A 87 11.75 19.30 6.53
C THR A 87 13.18 18.77 6.46
N VAL A 88 13.45 17.64 7.13
CA VAL A 88 14.77 16.98 7.12
C VAL A 88 15.15 16.53 5.71
N ARG A 89 14.19 16.08 4.89
CA ARG A 89 14.42 15.77 3.48
C ARG A 89 14.96 16.98 2.72
N GLY A 90 14.38 18.16 2.93
CA GLY A 90 14.82 19.41 2.31
C GLY A 90 16.23 19.86 2.71
N GLU A 91 16.70 19.48 3.90
CA GLU A 91 18.07 19.78 4.38
C GLU A 91 19.14 18.86 3.78
N LEU A 92 18.75 17.71 3.25
CA LEU A 92 19.65 16.70 2.71
C LEU A 92 19.67 16.78 1.19
N ASP A 93 20.83 16.47 0.59
CA ASP A 93 20.95 16.24 -0.87
C ASP A 93 20.25 14.92 -1.22
N HIS A 94 18.92 14.95 -1.17
CA HIS A 94 18.05 13.83 -1.46
C HIS A 94 17.79 13.75 -2.96
N ARG A 95 17.57 12.53 -3.44
CA ARG A 95 17.11 12.29 -4.81
C ARG A 95 15.75 11.66 -4.79
N GLU A 96 15.07 11.71 -5.93
CA GLU A 96 13.81 10.99 -6.10
C GLU A 96 14.01 9.50 -5.78
N HIS A 97 13.09 9.01 -4.98
CA HIS A 97 13.00 7.60 -4.63
C HIS A 97 12.20 6.89 -5.72
N THR A 98 12.48 5.61 -5.92
CA THR A 98 11.71 4.76 -6.82
C THR A 98 10.29 4.56 -6.27
N PRO A 99 9.23 4.61 -7.09
CA PRO A 99 7.89 4.28 -6.63
C PRO A 99 7.82 2.85 -6.10
N HIS A 100 7.48 2.69 -4.82
CA HIS A 100 7.27 1.38 -4.19
C HIS A 100 5.80 1.18 -3.85
N TYR A 101 5.23 0.11 -4.41
CA TYR A 101 3.87 -0.33 -4.12
C TYR A 101 3.88 -1.28 -2.91
N GLY A 102 3.25 -0.85 -1.82
CA GLY A 102 3.03 -1.64 -0.62
C GLY A 102 1.54 -1.65 -0.26
N SER A 103 1.09 -2.67 0.48
CA SER A 103 -0.30 -2.82 0.94
C SER A 103 -0.69 -1.91 2.10
N TYR A 104 0.17 -0.95 2.46
CA TYR A 104 -0.10 -0.02 3.56
C TYR A 104 -0.88 1.20 3.06
N GLU A 105 -2.05 1.42 3.66
CA GLU A 105 -3.02 2.45 3.23
C GLU A 105 -2.79 3.85 3.85
N GLY A 106 -1.76 4.02 4.68
CA GLY A 106 -1.44 5.31 5.32
C GLY A 106 -0.34 6.10 4.60
N ASP A 107 -0.08 7.32 5.09
CA ASP A 107 1.03 8.13 4.57
C ASP A 107 2.38 7.47 4.85
N VAL A 108 3.22 7.42 3.82
CA VAL A 108 4.57 6.86 3.87
C VAL A 108 5.56 7.90 3.38
N PHE A 109 6.47 8.27 4.27
CA PHE A 109 7.62 9.09 3.92
C PHE A 109 8.65 8.25 3.18
N ARG A 110 9.21 8.78 2.09
CA ARG A 110 10.24 8.13 1.30
C ARG A 110 11.36 9.10 0.94
N ILE A 111 12.60 8.61 1.00
CA ILE A 111 13.79 9.37 0.65
C ILE A 111 14.87 8.46 0.08
N GLY A 112 15.53 8.91 -1.00
CA GLY A 112 16.73 8.29 -1.55
C GLY A 112 17.97 9.10 -1.17
N LEU A 113 19.01 8.42 -0.67
CA LEU A 113 20.23 9.04 -0.16
C LEU A 113 21.48 8.23 -0.53
N LYS A 114 22.63 8.90 -0.60
CA LYS A 114 23.94 8.25 -0.50
C LYS A 114 24.19 7.74 0.93
N LEU A 115 25.03 6.71 1.08
CA LEU A 115 25.24 6.02 2.37
C LEU A 115 25.54 6.98 3.55
N PRO A 116 26.48 7.95 3.41
CA PRO A 116 26.80 8.84 4.54
C PRO A 116 25.60 9.69 4.98
N GLN A 117 24.82 10.20 4.02
CA GLN A 117 23.62 10.98 4.28
C GLN A 117 22.51 10.11 4.89
N ALA A 118 22.37 8.86 4.43
CA ALA A 118 21.44 7.90 5.03
C ALA A 118 21.76 7.64 6.51
N GLN A 119 23.04 7.50 6.87
CA GLN A 119 23.46 7.35 8.25
C GLN A 119 23.16 8.60 9.10
N VAL A 120 23.44 9.79 8.56
CA VAL A 120 23.09 11.07 9.24
C VAL A 120 21.58 11.17 9.47
N PHE A 121 20.80 10.88 8.43
CA PHE A 121 19.34 10.89 8.51
C PHE A 121 18.82 9.91 9.56
N LEU A 122 19.25 8.64 9.53
CA LEU A 122 18.76 7.61 10.44
C LEU A 122 19.18 7.87 11.90
N ARG A 123 20.38 8.40 12.14
CA ARG A 123 20.80 8.81 13.49
C ARG A 123 19.94 9.94 14.03
N ARG A 124 19.67 10.99 13.23
CA ARG A 124 18.76 12.08 13.61
C ARG A 124 17.35 11.55 13.87
N PHE A 125 16.82 10.76 12.95
CA PHE A 125 15.52 10.10 13.07
C PHE A 125 15.39 9.32 14.37
N MET A 126 16.35 8.44 14.66
CA MET A 126 16.32 7.62 15.87
C MET A 126 16.51 8.45 17.15
N ALA A 127 17.37 9.47 17.11
CA ALA A 127 17.50 10.40 18.24
C ALA A 127 16.18 11.10 18.57
N GLU A 128 15.34 11.40 17.57
CA GLU A 128 14.02 12.00 17.78
C GLU A 128 12.95 10.99 18.20
N VAL A 129 12.91 9.80 17.60
CA VAL A 129 11.95 8.74 17.94
C VAL A 129 12.16 8.20 19.36
N LEU A 130 13.40 8.16 19.83
CA LEU A 130 13.74 7.69 21.17
C LEU A 130 13.54 8.76 22.26
N LYS A 131 13.28 10.02 21.91
CA LYS A 131 12.90 11.04 22.90
C LYS A 131 11.52 10.71 23.46
N ARG A 132 11.26 11.14 24.70
CA ARG A 132 9.89 11.11 25.25
C ARG A 132 8.98 11.92 24.32
N PRO A 133 7.69 11.54 24.16
CA PRO A 133 6.76 12.29 23.30
C PRO A 133 6.69 13.79 23.61
N SER A 134 6.98 14.21 24.85
CA SER A 134 7.04 15.61 25.28
C SER A 134 8.34 16.36 24.93
N GLN A 135 9.34 15.67 24.39
CA GLN A 135 10.68 16.20 24.06
C GLN A 135 10.99 16.09 22.56
N ALA A 136 10.12 15.46 21.79
CA ALA A 136 10.28 15.31 20.36
C ALA A 136 9.85 16.59 19.60
N PRO A 137 10.40 16.88 18.42
CA PRO A 137 10.09 18.06 17.62
C PRO A 137 8.63 18.12 17.18
N TRP A 138 7.93 16.98 17.16
CA TRP A 138 6.50 16.89 16.91
C TRP A 138 5.62 17.14 18.15
N ALA A 139 6.20 17.35 19.34
CA ALA A 139 5.48 17.66 20.57
C ALA A 139 4.95 19.11 20.61
N SER A 140 5.64 20.03 19.92
CA SER A 140 5.42 21.47 20.00
C SER A 140 4.49 22.03 18.92
N ALA A 141 3.97 21.22 18.00
CA ALA A 141 3.04 21.68 16.97
C ALA A 141 1.61 21.98 17.50
N GLY A 142 1.39 21.89 18.82
CA GLY A 142 0.11 22.16 19.47
C GLY A 142 0.19 23.01 20.74
N ALA A 143 1.25 23.81 20.94
CA ALA A 143 1.42 24.60 22.15
C ALA A 143 1.16 26.10 21.94
N ALA A 144 -0.12 26.47 21.93
CA ALA A 144 -0.56 27.80 22.34
C ALA A 144 -1.99 27.75 22.89
N VAL A 145 -2.21 27.04 24.00
CA VAL A 145 -3.25 27.44 24.97
C VAL A 145 -2.76 27.05 26.35
N ALA A 146 -2.51 28.05 27.20
CA ALA A 146 -2.27 27.86 28.61
C ALA A 146 -3.59 27.91 29.38
N ASP A 147 -3.62 27.05 30.40
CA ASP A 147 -4.50 26.92 31.57
C ASP A 147 -5.97 26.44 31.43
N GLU A 148 -6.19 25.35 32.17
CA GLU A 148 -7.38 24.53 32.41
C GLU A 148 -8.51 25.28 33.16
N PRO A 149 -9.79 24.84 33.09
CA PRO A 149 -10.19 23.69 33.92
C PRO A 149 -11.25 22.75 33.31
N THR A 150 -11.07 21.46 33.63
CA THR A 150 -12.06 20.36 33.66
C THR A 150 -12.84 20.07 32.38
N ALA A 151 -12.43 18.97 31.73
CA ALA A 151 -13.02 18.43 30.50
C ALA A 151 -14.53 18.13 30.59
N PRO A 152 -15.32 18.53 29.57
CA PRO A 152 -16.38 17.68 29.06
C PRO A 152 -15.74 16.60 28.16
N LEU A 153 -16.27 15.38 28.23
CA LEU A 153 -15.90 14.26 27.36
C LEU A 153 -15.74 14.70 25.88
N PRO A 154 -14.77 14.15 25.13
CA PRO A 154 -14.57 14.51 23.74
C PRO A 154 -15.85 14.22 22.96
N THR A 155 -16.54 15.30 22.58
CA THR A 155 -17.68 15.23 21.68
C THR A 155 -17.23 14.58 20.39
N LEU A 156 -17.90 13.47 20.02
CA LEU A 156 -17.75 12.84 18.72
C LEU A 156 -17.75 13.92 17.64
N PRO A 157 -16.82 13.89 16.68
CA PRO A 157 -16.74 14.91 15.64
C PRO A 157 -18.09 15.02 14.92
N SER A 158 -18.59 16.24 14.72
CA SER A 158 -19.88 16.42 14.07
C SER A 158 -19.84 15.90 12.62
N PRO A 159 -20.95 15.37 12.08
CA PRO A 159 -21.03 14.92 10.69
C PRO A 159 -20.61 15.99 9.67
N ALA A 160 -20.80 17.28 9.99
CA ALA A 160 -20.34 18.39 9.17
C ALA A 160 -18.81 18.46 9.08
N ASN A 161 -18.11 18.16 10.18
CA ASN A 161 -16.64 18.14 10.24
C ASN A 161 -16.04 16.90 9.56
N GLU A 162 -16.77 15.78 9.50
CA GLU A 162 -16.37 14.59 8.73
C GLU A 162 -16.53 14.82 7.24
N ARG A 163 -17.69 15.36 6.82
CA ARG A 163 -17.94 15.70 5.41
C ARG A 163 -16.90 16.68 4.87
N ALA A 164 -16.55 17.71 5.65
CA ALA A 164 -15.51 18.66 5.25
C ALA A 164 -14.14 17.99 5.06
N ARG A 165 -13.75 17.06 5.96
CA ARG A 165 -12.51 16.27 5.84
C ARG A 165 -12.53 15.37 4.60
N SER A 166 -13.64 14.69 4.32
CA SER A 166 -13.79 13.87 3.11
C SER A 166 -13.71 14.72 1.84
N ILE A 167 -14.32 15.91 1.82
CA ILE A 167 -14.22 16.85 0.69
C ILE A 167 -12.77 17.26 0.46
N ALA A 168 -12.06 17.69 1.50
CA ALA A 168 -10.65 18.06 1.40
C ALA A 168 -9.79 16.90 0.89
N HIS A 169 -10.06 15.67 1.35
CA HIS A 169 -9.39 14.47 0.87
C HIS A 169 -9.62 14.23 -0.64
N MET A 170 -10.88 14.30 -1.09
CA MET A 170 -11.23 14.14 -2.51
C MET A 170 -10.59 15.22 -3.39
N VAL A 171 -10.57 16.48 -2.93
CA VAL A 171 -9.89 17.58 -3.63
C VAL A 171 -8.41 17.28 -3.81
N ARG A 172 -7.73 16.86 -2.75
CA ARG A 172 -6.30 16.48 -2.80
C ARG A 172 -6.07 15.34 -3.80
N MET A 173 -6.92 14.31 -3.79
CA MET A 173 -6.81 13.20 -4.74
C MET A 173 -7.00 13.63 -6.19
N ALA A 174 -7.93 14.55 -6.46
CA ALA A 174 -8.16 15.07 -7.81
C ALA A 174 -6.95 15.84 -8.34
N PHE A 175 -6.33 16.69 -7.52
CA PHE A 175 -5.10 17.40 -7.89
C PHE A 175 -3.91 16.44 -8.07
N ALA A 176 -3.76 15.44 -7.19
CA ALA A 176 -2.72 14.42 -7.35
C ALA A 176 -2.88 13.63 -8.66
N ALA A 177 -4.13 13.26 -9.02
CA ALA A 177 -4.41 12.58 -10.29
C ALA A 177 -4.10 13.46 -11.51
N ARG A 178 -4.42 14.77 -11.45
CA ARG A 178 -4.05 15.75 -12.49
C ARG A 178 -2.54 15.80 -12.67
N ASP A 179 -1.80 15.88 -11.58
CA ASP A 179 -0.34 16.05 -11.62
C ASP A 179 0.38 14.79 -12.14
N GLN A 180 -0.26 13.62 -11.99
CA GLN A 180 0.20 12.36 -12.59
C GLN A 180 -0.26 12.17 -14.05
N SER A 181 -1.24 12.96 -14.51
CA SER A 181 -1.82 12.80 -15.84
C SER A 181 -0.82 13.19 -16.93
N GLY A 182 -0.68 12.33 -17.94
CA GLY A 182 0.24 12.54 -19.06
C GLY A 182 1.68 12.08 -18.81
N LEU A 183 1.98 11.56 -17.62
CA LEU A 183 3.25 10.89 -17.35
C LEU A 183 3.23 9.46 -17.92
N GLU A 184 4.37 9.01 -18.44
CA GLU A 184 4.55 7.62 -18.85
C GLU A 184 4.72 6.73 -17.62
N GLN A 185 3.83 5.75 -17.47
CA GLN A 185 3.88 4.78 -16.37
C GLN A 185 4.37 3.43 -16.89
N THR A 186 5.44 2.90 -16.28
CA THR A 186 5.87 1.51 -16.51
C THR A 186 5.26 0.61 -15.43
N THR A 187 4.36 -0.28 -15.83
CA THR A 187 3.79 -1.31 -14.94
C THR A 187 4.48 -2.65 -15.17
N ILE A 188 4.92 -3.30 -14.10
CA ILE A 188 5.43 -4.67 -14.16
C ILE A 188 4.28 -5.63 -13.90
N ALA A 189 3.95 -6.45 -14.89
CA ALA A 189 2.91 -7.47 -14.73
C ALA A 189 3.39 -8.57 -13.77
N LYS A 190 2.52 -8.98 -12.83
CA LYS A 190 2.75 -10.13 -11.96
C LYS A 190 2.92 -11.40 -12.82
N GLU A 191 3.88 -12.25 -12.46
CA GLU A 191 4.05 -13.56 -13.11
C GLU A 191 2.83 -14.45 -12.82
N LYS A 192 2.17 -14.93 -13.88
CA LYS A 192 0.99 -15.80 -13.78
C LYS A 192 1.31 -17.17 -14.39
N LYS A 193 1.47 -18.18 -13.53
CA LYS A 193 1.69 -19.57 -13.96
C LYS A 193 0.37 -20.32 -14.06
N VAL A 194 0.33 -21.32 -14.95
CA VAL A 194 -0.71 -22.33 -14.99
C VAL A 194 -0.13 -23.59 -14.36
N ARG A 195 -0.64 -23.98 -13.19
CA ARG A 195 -0.17 -25.14 -12.41
C ARG A 195 -1.04 -26.36 -12.65
N PHE A 196 -1.31 -26.61 -13.92
CA PHE A 196 -1.93 -27.83 -14.44
C PHE A 196 -0.87 -28.55 -15.29
N ALA A 197 -0.88 -29.89 -15.33
CA ALA A 197 0.14 -30.59 -16.10
C ALA A 197 -0.03 -30.40 -17.61
N SER A 198 -1.25 -30.10 -18.06
CA SER A 198 -1.55 -29.80 -19.46
C SER A 198 -2.82 -28.96 -19.62
N ALA A 199 -3.08 -28.48 -20.84
CA ALA A 199 -4.31 -27.76 -21.17
C ALA A 199 -5.55 -28.64 -21.02
N GLU A 200 -5.44 -29.93 -21.34
CA GLU A 200 -6.53 -30.91 -21.21
C GLU A 200 -6.92 -31.13 -19.75
N GLN A 201 -5.94 -31.13 -18.83
CA GLN A 201 -6.23 -31.18 -17.40
C GLN A 201 -6.94 -29.93 -16.90
N LEU A 202 -6.52 -28.74 -17.38
CA LEU A 202 -7.23 -27.51 -17.05
C LEU A 202 -8.65 -27.53 -17.62
N GLN A 203 -8.85 -27.97 -18.86
CA GLN A 203 -10.17 -28.10 -19.47
C GLN A 203 -11.06 -29.05 -18.66
N ALA A 204 -10.58 -30.26 -18.34
CA ALA A 204 -11.32 -31.21 -17.52
C ALA A 204 -11.66 -30.64 -16.13
N HIS A 205 -10.76 -29.85 -15.55
CA HIS A 205 -11.04 -29.13 -14.30
C HIS A 205 -12.14 -28.08 -14.46
N LEU A 206 -12.14 -27.34 -15.57
CA LEU A 206 -13.17 -26.33 -15.86
C LEU A 206 -14.55 -26.95 -16.10
N GLU A 207 -14.64 -28.10 -16.77
CA GLU A 207 -15.90 -28.84 -16.95
C GLU A 207 -16.53 -29.24 -15.60
N VAL A 208 -15.69 -29.59 -14.61
CA VAL A 208 -16.15 -29.92 -13.25
C VAL A 208 -16.45 -28.66 -12.44
N LEU A 209 -15.69 -27.59 -12.63
CA LEU A 209 -15.84 -26.33 -11.90
C LEU A 209 -17.08 -25.54 -12.35
N TRP A 210 -17.37 -25.54 -13.65
CA TRP A 210 -18.40 -24.70 -14.25
C TRP A 210 -19.73 -25.43 -14.40
N THR A 211 -20.42 -25.62 -13.28
CA THR A 211 -21.68 -26.37 -13.21
C THR A 211 -22.94 -25.52 -13.36
N SER A 212 -22.79 -24.20 -13.53
CA SER A 212 -23.91 -23.25 -13.56
C SER A 212 -23.71 -22.20 -14.66
N GLU A 213 -24.78 -21.87 -15.37
CA GLU A 213 -24.80 -20.75 -16.32
C GLU A 213 -24.80 -19.37 -15.62
N HIS A 214 -24.51 -19.28 -14.32
CA HIS A 214 -24.49 -18.03 -13.57
C HIS A 214 -23.10 -17.74 -13.00
N CYS A 215 -22.72 -16.45 -13.01
CA CYS A 215 -21.50 -15.96 -12.40
C CYS A 215 -21.49 -16.24 -10.90
N VAL A 216 -20.44 -16.89 -10.38
CA VAL A 216 -20.42 -17.30 -8.97
C VAL A 216 -20.47 -16.13 -7.98
N LEU A 217 -19.88 -14.98 -8.32
CA LEU A 217 -19.82 -13.82 -7.42
C LEU A 217 -21.09 -12.97 -7.46
N SER A 218 -21.67 -12.81 -8.65
CA SER A 218 -22.77 -11.87 -8.87
C SER A 218 -24.12 -12.54 -9.10
N GLY A 219 -24.15 -13.82 -9.43
CA GLY A 219 -25.37 -14.52 -9.80
C GLY A 219 -26.02 -14.07 -11.11
N VAL A 220 -25.45 -13.13 -11.87
CA VAL A 220 -25.96 -12.82 -13.21
C VAL A 220 -25.74 -14.00 -14.14
N LYS A 221 -26.69 -14.21 -15.05
CA LYS A 221 -26.58 -15.22 -16.10
C LYS A 221 -25.41 -14.87 -17.03
N LEU A 222 -24.59 -15.87 -17.32
CA LEU A 222 -23.45 -15.80 -18.22
C LEU A 222 -23.92 -15.93 -19.66
N ASN A 223 -23.27 -15.18 -20.54
CA ASN A 223 -23.51 -15.23 -21.95
C ASN A 223 -22.49 -16.12 -22.66
N VAL A 224 -22.81 -17.40 -22.79
CA VAL A 224 -21.97 -18.38 -23.49
C VAL A 224 -22.01 -18.18 -25.01
N GLY A 225 -23.08 -17.59 -25.55
CA GLY A 225 -23.28 -17.34 -26.98
C GLY A 225 -22.44 -16.17 -27.53
N GLY A 226 -21.98 -15.27 -26.65
CA GLY A 226 -21.02 -14.23 -26.99
C GLY A 226 -21.60 -12.95 -27.63
N ASP A 227 -22.92 -12.78 -27.62
CA ASP A 227 -23.61 -11.56 -28.11
C ASP A 227 -23.38 -10.34 -27.21
N ASP A 228 -23.11 -10.56 -25.92
CA ASP A 228 -22.67 -9.52 -24.97
C ASP A 228 -21.32 -9.92 -24.33
N PRO A 229 -20.21 -9.29 -24.78
CA PRO A 229 -18.87 -9.58 -24.26
C PRO A 229 -18.69 -9.33 -22.77
N ASP A 230 -19.49 -8.47 -22.15
CA ASP A 230 -19.36 -8.18 -20.71
C ASP A 230 -19.93 -9.32 -19.86
N PHE A 231 -20.97 -10.01 -20.34
CA PHE A 231 -21.56 -11.17 -19.66
C PHE A 231 -20.90 -12.51 -20.03
N ALA A 232 -19.93 -12.52 -20.95
CA ALA A 232 -19.22 -13.72 -21.33
C ALA A 232 -18.53 -14.40 -20.12
N PRO A 233 -18.48 -15.74 -20.05
CA PRO A 233 -17.73 -16.47 -19.05
C PRO A 233 -16.25 -16.04 -19.05
N SER A 234 -15.70 -15.89 -17.86
CA SER A 234 -14.31 -15.53 -17.63
C SER A 234 -13.76 -16.32 -16.46
N LEU A 235 -12.52 -16.80 -16.61
CA LEU A 235 -11.80 -17.51 -15.56
C LEU A 235 -11.15 -16.50 -14.61
N ASP A 236 -11.62 -16.47 -13.37
CA ASP A 236 -11.11 -15.62 -12.31
C ASP A 236 -10.31 -16.43 -11.28
N ARG A 237 -9.34 -15.76 -10.65
CA ARG A 237 -8.60 -16.30 -9.53
C ARG A 237 -9.25 -15.81 -8.24
N ILE A 238 -9.61 -16.75 -7.38
CA ILE A 238 -10.19 -16.44 -6.07
C ILE A 238 -9.23 -15.51 -5.30
N ASP A 239 -7.99 -15.97 -5.17
CA ASP A 239 -6.87 -15.19 -4.66
C ASP A 239 -5.97 -14.72 -5.81
N SER A 240 -6.01 -13.40 -6.08
CA SER A 240 -5.25 -12.75 -7.15
C SER A 240 -3.73 -12.73 -6.92
N SER A 241 -3.25 -13.06 -5.72
CA SER A 241 -1.83 -13.23 -5.40
C SER A 241 -1.29 -14.60 -5.83
N LYS A 242 -2.18 -15.60 -6.00
CA LYS A 242 -1.83 -16.97 -6.41
C LYS A 242 -1.91 -17.16 -7.93
N HIS A 243 -1.51 -18.34 -8.39
CA HIS A 243 -1.48 -18.72 -9.80
C HIS A 243 -2.81 -19.35 -10.25
N TYR A 244 -2.89 -19.76 -11.52
CA TYR A 244 -3.99 -20.60 -12.00
C TYR A 244 -3.73 -22.04 -11.55
N GLU A 245 -4.33 -22.43 -10.44
CA GLU A 245 -4.11 -23.73 -9.80
C GLU A 245 -5.42 -24.33 -9.26
N PRO A 246 -5.50 -25.65 -9.09
CA PRO A 246 -6.69 -26.30 -8.53
C PRO A 246 -7.09 -25.67 -7.19
N GLY A 247 -8.38 -25.36 -7.04
CA GLY A 247 -8.92 -24.73 -5.83
C GLY A 247 -8.75 -23.21 -5.73
N ASN A 248 -8.06 -22.56 -6.69
CA ASN A 248 -7.96 -21.10 -6.76
C ASN A 248 -8.70 -20.49 -7.96
N LEU A 249 -9.55 -21.26 -8.63
CA LEU A 249 -10.23 -20.84 -9.85
C LEU A 249 -11.73 -20.78 -9.66
N GLN A 250 -12.37 -19.85 -10.37
CA GLN A 250 -13.83 -19.75 -10.44
C GLN A 250 -14.28 -19.13 -11.77
N VAL A 251 -15.51 -19.41 -12.18
CA VAL A 251 -16.11 -18.83 -13.39
C VAL A 251 -17.01 -17.66 -13.02
N VAL A 252 -16.72 -16.49 -13.60
CA VAL A 252 -17.45 -15.24 -13.39
C VAL A 252 -17.79 -14.58 -14.73
N ALA A 253 -18.65 -13.58 -14.70
CA ALA A 253 -18.87 -12.70 -15.86
C ALA A 253 -17.64 -11.83 -16.09
N ARG A 254 -17.32 -11.52 -17.35
CA ARG A 254 -16.14 -10.72 -17.71
C ARG A 254 -16.12 -9.34 -17.05
N PHE A 255 -17.26 -8.65 -16.96
CA PHE A 255 -17.33 -7.36 -16.26
C PHE A 255 -17.04 -7.49 -14.76
N ILE A 256 -17.46 -8.61 -14.14
CA ILE A 256 -17.21 -8.89 -12.73
C ILE A 256 -15.72 -9.15 -12.48
N ASN A 257 -15.06 -9.93 -13.35
CA ASN A 257 -13.61 -10.14 -13.27
C ASN A 257 -12.86 -8.81 -13.37
N ARG A 258 -13.28 -7.94 -14.30
CA ARG A 258 -12.73 -6.59 -14.47
C ARG A 258 -12.92 -5.70 -13.25
N TRP A 259 -14.09 -5.75 -12.60
CA TRP A 259 -14.37 -4.98 -11.39
C TRP A 259 -13.61 -5.49 -10.17
N LYS A 260 -13.46 -6.82 -10.03
CA LYS A 260 -12.65 -7.43 -8.97
C LYS A 260 -11.17 -7.09 -9.15
N SER A 261 -10.65 -7.17 -10.37
CA SER A 261 -9.23 -6.90 -10.68
C SER A 261 -8.29 -7.70 -9.75
N ASP A 262 -7.55 -7.02 -8.88
CA ASP A 262 -6.67 -7.60 -7.87
C ASP A 262 -7.16 -7.38 -6.44
N ASP A 263 -8.40 -6.91 -6.25
CA ASP A 263 -9.06 -6.84 -4.95
C ASP A 263 -9.26 -8.24 -4.37
N ASP A 264 -9.33 -8.27 -3.04
CA ASP A 264 -9.63 -9.47 -2.28
C ASP A 264 -11.08 -9.93 -2.54
N GLN A 265 -11.28 -11.24 -2.60
CA GLN A 265 -12.59 -11.81 -2.90
C GLN A 265 -13.66 -11.46 -1.85
N GLU A 266 -13.32 -11.48 -0.56
CA GLU A 266 -14.28 -11.20 0.50
C GLU A 266 -14.69 -9.74 0.48
N ASN A 267 -13.71 -8.84 0.31
CA ASN A 267 -13.97 -7.41 0.18
C ASN A 267 -14.82 -7.10 -1.06
N PHE A 268 -14.47 -7.65 -2.21
CA PHE A 268 -15.23 -7.45 -3.44
C PHE A 268 -16.66 -7.98 -3.31
N ALA A 269 -16.86 -9.19 -2.77
CA ALA A 269 -18.18 -9.75 -2.57
C ALA A 269 -19.03 -8.91 -1.61
N ARG A 270 -18.42 -8.36 -0.54
CA ARG A 270 -19.08 -7.42 0.37
C ARG A 270 -19.54 -6.16 -0.35
N LEU A 271 -18.67 -5.52 -1.13
CA LEU A 271 -18.99 -4.31 -1.89
C LEU A 271 -20.07 -4.57 -2.95
N LEU A 272 -20.01 -5.69 -3.66
CA LEU A 272 -21.00 -6.07 -4.66
C LEU A 272 -22.40 -6.26 -4.07
N ARG A 273 -22.50 -6.83 -2.85
CA ARG A 273 -23.79 -6.93 -2.14
C ARG A 273 -24.37 -5.56 -1.82
N LEU A 274 -23.54 -4.59 -1.41
CA LEU A 274 -23.98 -3.23 -1.16
C LEU A 274 -24.50 -2.55 -2.43
N VAL A 275 -23.82 -2.73 -3.57
CA VAL A 275 -24.28 -2.21 -4.86
C VAL A 275 -25.65 -2.78 -5.24
N LYS A 276 -25.86 -4.08 -5.06
CA LYS A 276 -27.16 -4.72 -5.34
C LYS A 276 -28.30 -4.26 -4.43
N ALA A 277 -27.98 -3.92 -3.17
CA ALA A 277 -28.94 -3.45 -2.20
C ALA A 277 -29.21 -1.93 -2.29
N ALA A 278 -28.36 -1.20 -3.03
CA ALA A 278 -28.50 0.24 -3.17
C ALA A 278 -29.81 0.57 -3.90
N PRO A 279 -30.64 1.48 -3.34
CA PRO A 279 -31.84 1.93 -4.03
C PRO A 279 -31.45 2.62 -5.33
N THR A 280 -32.13 2.29 -6.42
CA THR A 280 -31.97 2.99 -7.69
C THR A 280 -32.62 4.37 -7.54
N GLU A 281 -31.84 5.40 -7.22
CA GLU A 281 -32.34 6.77 -7.26
C GLU A 281 -32.71 7.08 -8.72
N ALA A 282 -34.00 7.33 -8.98
CA ALA A 282 -34.46 7.82 -10.27
C ALA A 282 -33.67 9.08 -10.62
N ALA A 283 -33.11 9.12 -11.84
CA ALA A 283 -32.21 10.15 -12.31
C ALA A 283 -32.71 11.56 -11.94
N ARG A 284 -31.95 12.29 -11.12
CA ARG A 284 -32.17 13.73 -10.98
C ARG A 284 -31.96 14.39 -12.34
N PRO A 285 -32.88 15.24 -12.82
CA PRO A 285 -32.66 15.97 -14.05
C PRO A 285 -31.38 16.81 -13.92
N LYS A 286 -30.55 16.77 -14.96
CA LYS A 286 -29.35 17.60 -15.05
C LYS A 286 -29.75 19.08 -14.94
N PRO A 287 -29.01 19.90 -14.17
CA PRO A 287 -29.16 21.35 -14.20
C PRO A 287 -28.78 21.92 -15.57
#